data_AF-A0AAD7RWH1-F1
#
_entry.id   AF-A0AAD7RWH1-F1
#
_cell.length_a   1.000
_cell.length_b   1.000
_cell.length_c   1.000
_cell.angle_alpha   90.00
_cell.angle_beta   90.00
_cell.angle_gamma   90.00
#
_symmetry.space_group_name_H-M   'P 1'
#
loop_
_entity.id
_entity.type
_entity.pdbx_description
1 polymer ?
#
loop_
_entity_poly.entity_id
_entity_poly.type
_entity_poly.pdbx_seq_one_letter_code
_entity_poly.pdbx_strand_id
1 'polypeptide(L)'
;MMADTKAENPSDTSNLIHNSCNATPQPNNPLSRKLNKILETRLDNDKEMLEALKALSVFFTENSLRTRRNLRGDIERRSLSINEEFVRIFKDVKEELESVHEDVQAMSSCCDDMTNRLKAAKDQTQDLIVKTNKLQGENHRLEVRAQVAQAFLSKFQLSSEEMATLRGAREVPITEDFFRALSRVKHIHEDVKILLRTNQQTAGLEIMEQMAVLQETSYEQLYRWSQNECRGLTQETCDIAPVLSQAMEALQDRPVLYKYTLDEFGTARRCAVVRGSSTP
;
A
#
# COMPACT_ATOMS: atom_id res chain seq x y z
N MET A 1 33.92 -2.18 62.19
CA MET A 1 34.29 -2.17 63.62
C MET A 1 35.79 -1.88 63.66
N MET A 2 36.18 -0.72 64.18
CA MET A 2 36.64 -0.51 65.58
C MET A 2 37.99 -1.19 65.85
N ALA A 3 38.99 -0.58 66.50
CA ALA A 3 39.27 0.83 66.81
C ALA A 3 40.77 0.94 67.24
N ASP A 4 41.27 2.17 67.38
CA ASP A 4 42.56 2.64 67.90
C ASP A 4 43.42 1.75 68.84
N THR A 5 44.75 1.93 68.82
CA THR A 5 45.50 2.62 69.92
C THR A 5 47.02 2.78 69.64
N LYS A 6 47.44 4.02 69.36
CA LYS A 6 48.51 4.85 69.98
C LYS A 6 49.88 4.28 70.47
N ALA A 7 50.93 5.08 70.18
CA ALA A 7 52.14 5.41 70.97
C ALA A 7 53.47 4.60 70.83
N GLU A 8 54.53 5.35 70.47
CA GLU A 8 55.90 5.45 71.07
C GLU A 8 56.46 4.25 71.86
N ASN A 9 57.70 3.76 71.67
CA ASN A 9 59.03 4.40 71.77
C ASN A 9 60.12 3.29 71.58
N PRO A 10 61.45 3.46 71.79
CA PRO A 10 62.33 4.65 71.74
C PRO A 10 63.66 4.45 70.94
N SER A 11 64.41 5.55 70.89
CA SER A 11 65.86 5.86 70.77
C SER A 11 67.00 4.80 70.79
N ASP A 12 68.19 5.33 70.47
CA ASP A 12 69.56 4.91 70.82
C ASP A 12 70.24 3.85 69.91
N THR A 13 71.54 3.88 69.63
CA THR A 13 72.67 4.84 69.81
C THR A 13 73.77 4.46 68.79
N SER A 14 74.83 5.22 68.48
CA SER A 14 75.15 6.68 68.41
C SER A 14 76.61 6.79 67.93
N ASN A 15 77.08 7.92 67.38
CA ASN A 15 78.51 8.30 67.49
C ASN A 15 78.82 9.78 67.25
N LEU A 16 79.53 10.38 68.20
CA LEU A 16 80.00 11.76 68.18
C LEU A 16 81.38 11.85 67.50
N ILE A 17 81.64 12.94 66.77
CA ILE A 17 82.93 13.63 66.86
C ILE A 17 82.68 15.12 67.08
N HIS A 18 83.47 15.69 67.99
CA HIS A 18 83.31 16.98 68.63
C HIS A 18 84.32 17.99 68.08
N ASN A 19 83.93 19.25 67.85
CA ASN A 19 84.88 20.36 67.93
C ASN A 19 84.27 21.68 68.43
N SER A 20 84.25 21.80 69.76
CA SER A 20 84.42 23.02 70.59
C SER A 20 84.26 24.43 70.01
N CYS A 21 83.25 25.12 70.55
CA CYS A 21 83.24 26.49 71.12
C CYS A 21 84.02 27.65 70.45
N ASN A 22 83.30 28.75 70.17
CA ASN A 22 83.34 29.95 71.04
C ASN A 22 82.18 30.92 70.74
N ALA A 23 81.67 31.58 71.78
CA ALA A 23 80.57 32.55 71.68
C ALA A 23 81.09 34.00 71.71
N THR A 24 80.46 34.91 70.95
CA THR A 24 80.48 36.36 71.18
C THR A 24 79.25 37.04 70.52
N PRO A 25 78.81 38.24 70.97
CA PRO A 25 77.43 38.71 70.78
C PRO A 25 77.17 39.54 69.50
N GLN A 26 75.88 39.71 69.19
CA GLN A 26 75.33 40.46 68.04
C GLN A 26 75.80 41.93 67.94
N PRO A 27 75.89 42.47 66.71
CA PRO A 27 75.45 43.82 66.39
C PRO A 27 74.07 43.74 65.71
N ASN A 28 73.01 44.11 66.45
CA ASN A 28 71.62 43.96 66.00
C ASN A 28 71.19 45.08 65.01
N ASN A 29 71.93 45.20 63.92
CA ASN A 29 71.96 46.34 63.00
C ASN A 29 70.67 46.43 62.13
N PRO A 30 69.94 47.56 62.12
CA PRO A 30 68.70 47.70 61.34
C PRO A 30 68.91 47.58 59.83
N LEU A 31 70.10 47.89 59.31
CA LEU A 31 70.44 47.65 57.90
C LEU A 31 70.58 46.15 57.61
N SER A 32 71.24 45.38 58.47
CA SER A 32 71.35 43.93 58.32
C SER A 32 69.99 43.23 58.40
N ARG A 33 69.06 43.70 59.26
CA ARG A 33 67.68 43.18 59.26
C ARG A 33 66.91 43.51 57.97
N LYS A 34 67.08 44.71 57.42
CA LYS A 34 66.47 45.06 56.12
C LYS A 34 67.09 44.25 54.98
N LEU A 35 68.41 44.07 54.97
CA LEU A 35 69.14 43.29 53.97
C LEU A 35 68.72 41.82 54.01
N ASN A 36 68.72 41.19 55.19
CA ASN A 36 68.24 39.81 55.34
C ASN A 36 66.79 39.67 54.93
N LYS A 37 65.90 40.61 55.32
CA LYS A 37 64.49 40.57 54.89
C LYS A 37 64.31 40.70 53.37
N ILE A 38 65.17 41.46 52.68
CA ILE A 38 65.18 41.58 51.22
C ILE A 38 65.70 40.30 50.56
N LEU A 39 66.74 39.68 51.13
CA LEU A 39 67.29 38.40 50.67
C LEU A 39 66.32 37.23 50.91
N GLU A 40 65.59 37.25 52.03
CA GLU A 40 64.53 36.29 52.39
C GLU A 40 63.32 36.39 51.45
N THR A 41 62.97 37.57 50.93
CA THR A 41 61.86 37.73 49.97
C THR A 41 62.08 37.04 48.61
N ARG A 42 63.27 36.48 48.32
CA ARG A 42 63.54 35.48 47.25
C ARG A 42 62.74 35.66 45.94
N LEU A 43 62.69 36.90 45.46
CA LEU A 43 61.85 37.36 44.33
C LEU A 43 62.04 36.53 43.05
N ASP A 44 63.21 35.94 42.85
CA ASP A 44 63.54 35.14 41.66
C ASP A 44 62.87 33.75 41.63
N ASN A 45 62.36 33.25 42.75
CA ASN A 45 61.74 31.92 42.85
C ASN A 45 60.22 31.94 42.68
N ASP A 46 59.59 33.11 42.80
CA ASP A 46 58.14 33.28 42.63
C ASP A 46 57.83 33.73 41.19
N LYS A 47 57.50 32.73 40.35
CA LYS A 47 57.19 32.95 38.94
C LYS A 47 55.95 33.82 38.74
N GLU A 48 54.92 33.67 39.59
CA GLU A 48 53.67 34.44 39.48
C GLU A 48 53.91 35.90 39.87
N MET A 49 54.69 36.14 40.94
CA MET A 49 55.12 37.48 41.32
C MET A 49 55.99 38.13 40.24
N LEU A 50 56.91 37.39 39.62
CA LEU A 50 57.71 37.87 38.49
C LEU A 50 56.86 38.23 37.27
N GLU A 51 55.82 37.44 36.95
CA GLU A 51 54.91 37.72 35.84
C GLU A 51 53.99 38.92 36.14
N ALA A 52 53.49 39.03 37.37
CA ALA A 52 52.75 40.21 37.84
C ALA A 52 53.61 41.49 37.81
N LEU A 53 54.88 41.41 38.23
CA LEU A 53 55.84 42.52 38.15
C LEU A 53 56.19 42.90 36.70
N LYS A 54 56.33 41.92 35.80
CA LYS A 54 56.48 42.18 34.35
C LYS A 54 55.25 42.89 33.78
N ALA A 55 54.04 42.42 34.10
CA ALA A 55 52.80 43.06 33.67
C ALA A 55 52.66 44.49 34.22
N LEU A 56 53.08 44.73 35.48
CA LEU A 56 53.14 46.05 36.10
C LEU A 56 54.15 46.97 35.38
N SER A 57 55.33 46.44 35.04
CA SER A 57 56.40 47.17 34.35
C SER A 57 56.03 47.68 32.96
N VAL A 58 54.98 47.13 32.32
CA VAL A 58 54.48 47.61 31.01
C VAL A 58 53.85 49.01 31.11
N PHE A 59 53.37 49.42 32.28
CA PHE A 59 52.72 50.72 32.47
C PHE A 59 53.23 51.54 33.68
N PHE A 60 53.97 50.94 34.60
CA PHE A 60 54.63 51.64 35.70
C PHE A 60 56.08 51.98 35.34
N THR A 61 56.25 52.94 34.44
CA THR A 61 57.59 53.35 33.92
C THR A 61 58.31 54.33 34.84
N GLU A 62 57.58 55.18 35.58
CA GLU A 62 58.16 56.20 36.47
C GLU A 62 57.80 55.98 37.94
N ASN A 63 58.82 55.80 38.79
CA ASN A 63 58.66 55.65 40.22
C ASN A 63 58.66 57.01 40.93
N SER A 64 57.50 57.67 40.96
CA SER A 64 57.28 58.93 41.68
C SER A 64 56.38 58.73 42.90
N LEU A 65 56.39 59.69 43.83
CA LEU A 65 55.48 59.66 44.99
C LEU A 65 54.00 59.65 44.57
N ARG A 66 53.67 60.25 43.41
CA ARG A 66 52.32 60.33 42.85
C ARG A 66 51.90 59.02 42.20
N THR A 67 52.73 58.46 41.32
CA THR A 67 52.45 57.16 40.68
C THR A 67 52.36 56.05 41.72
N ARG A 68 53.22 56.02 42.75
CA ARG A 68 53.11 55.05 43.86
C ARG A 68 51.81 55.18 44.67
N ARG A 69 51.29 56.41 44.89
CA ARG A 69 50.01 56.62 45.59
C ARG A 69 48.80 56.20 44.75
N ASN A 70 48.87 56.38 43.43
CA ASN A 70 47.77 56.09 42.52
C ASN A 70 47.78 54.65 41.98
N LEU A 71 48.91 53.94 42.09
CA LEU A 71 49.17 52.62 41.51
C LEU A 71 48.02 51.62 41.68
N ARG A 72 47.43 51.54 42.88
CA ARG A 72 46.30 50.66 43.15
C ARG A 72 45.07 51.03 42.28
N GLY A 73 44.71 52.30 42.24
CA GLY A 73 43.58 52.78 41.43
C GLY A 73 43.84 52.68 39.92
N ASP A 74 45.10 52.75 39.48
CA ASP A 74 45.47 52.55 38.08
C ASP A 74 45.45 51.06 37.69
N ILE A 75 45.86 50.15 38.59
CA ILE A 75 45.66 48.69 38.44
C ILE A 75 44.17 48.35 38.41
N GLU A 76 43.38 48.87 39.36
CA GLU A 76 41.94 48.63 39.44
C GLU A 76 41.21 49.13 38.19
N ARG A 77 41.54 50.34 37.69
CA ARG A 77 40.98 50.88 36.45
C ARG A 77 41.37 50.05 35.21
N ARG A 78 42.61 49.57 35.15
CA ARG A 78 43.08 48.70 34.05
C ARG A 78 42.38 47.34 34.09
N SER A 79 42.24 46.74 35.27
CA SER A 79 41.53 45.47 35.46
C SER A 79 40.06 45.59 35.06
N LEU A 80 39.39 46.68 35.47
CA LEU A 80 38.02 46.98 35.07
C LEU A 80 37.90 47.11 33.54
N SER A 81 38.77 47.89 32.90
CA SER A 81 38.78 48.04 31.43
C SER A 81 39.03 46.72 30.68
N ILE A 82 39.89 45.84 31.19
CA ILE A 82 40.11 44.50 30.61
C ILE A 82 38.87 43.62 30.77
N ASN A 83 38.20 43.68 31.93
CA ASN A 83 36.98 42.91 32.17
C ASN A 83 35.80 43.42 31.33
N GLU A 84 35.68 44.74 31.13
CA GLU A 84 34.69 45.33 30.22
C GLU A 84 34.93 44.89 28.77
N GLU A 85 36.19 44.91 28.31
CA GLU A 85 36.56 44.43 26.98
C GLU A 85 36.27 42.93 26.80
N PHE A 86 36.61 42.11 27.80
CA PHE A 86 36.31 40.68 27.80
C PHE A 86 34.80 40.41 27.74
N VAL A 87 34.00 41.10 28.56
CA VAL A 87 32.54 41.00 28.53
C VAL A 87 31.96 41.43 27.19
N ARG A 88 32.52 42.48 26.54
CA ARG A 88 32.11 42.90 25.21
C ARG A 88 32.37 41.81 24.17
N ILE A 89 33.62 41.34 24.05
CA ILE A 89 33.98 40.30 23.06
C ILE A 89 33.19 39.01 23.30
N PHE A 90 33.03 38.60 24.57
CA PHE A 90 32.29 37.38 24.91
C PHE A 90 30.78 37.51 24.65
N LYS A 91 30.21 38.72 24.73
CA LYS A 91 28.82 38.97 24.35
C LYS A 91 28.59 38.68 22.87
N ASP A 92 29.46 39.17 21.99
CA ASP A 92 29.33 38.96 20.54
C ASP A 92 29.40 37.46 20.20
N VAL A 93 30.33 36.72 20.82
CA VAL A 93 30.44 35.25 20.69
C VAL A 93 29.20 34.51 21.23
N LYS A 94 28.61 35.01 22.33
CA LYS A 94 27.37 34.45 22.90
C LYS A 94 26.19 34.65 21.94
N GLU A 95 26.05 35.83 21.35
CA GLU A 95 24.95 36.16 20.44
C GLU A 95 25.00 35.30 19.16
N GLU A 96 26.19 35.09 18.58
CA GLU A 96 26.40 34.15 17.47
C GLU A 96 26.08 32.70 17.85
N LEU A 97 26.49 32.24 19.04
CA LEU A 97 26.20 30.88 19.52
C LEU A 97 24.71 30.67 19.81
N GLU A 98 24.01 31.68 20.31
CA GLU A 98 22.56 31.66 20.50
C GLU A 98 21.83 31.61 19.15
N SER A 99 22.26 32.38 18.14
CA SER A 99 21.72 32.28 16.78
C SER A 99 21.88 30.87 16.18
N VAL A 100 23.06 30.26 16.31
CA VAL A 100 23.30 28.89 15.83
C VAL A 100 22.45 27.87 16.60
N HIS A 101 22.19 28.10 17.89
CA HIS A 101 21.30 27.23 18.68
C HIS A 101 19.85 27.33 18.19
N GLU A 102 19.35 28.54 17.94
CA GLU A 102 18.01 28.78 17.37
C GLU A 102 17.86 28.12 15.99
N ASP A 103 18.84 28.26 15.10
CA ASP A 103 18.85 27.62 13.77
C ASP A 103 18.80 26.08 13.87
N VAL A 104 19.59 25.49 14.77
CA VAL A 104 19.58 24.03 15.00
C VAL A 104 18.24 23.58 15.58
N GLN A 105 17.64 24.35 16.48
CA GLN A 105 16.32 24.02 17.05
C GLN A 105 15.21 24.14 16.00
N ALA A 106 15.25 25.16 15.15
CA ALA A 106 14.34 25.34 14.02
C ALA A 106 14.48 24.20 13.00
N MET A 107 15.71 23.79 12.68
CA MET A 107 15.98 22.64 11.81
C MET A 107 15.44 21.34 12.41
N SER A 108 15.65 21.08 13.71
CA SER A 108 15.10 19.90 14.38
C SER A 108 13.57 19.86 14.29
N SER A 109 12.90 20.98 14.58
CA SER A 109 11.44 21.12 14.48
C SER A 109 10.93 20.88 13.05
N CYS A 110 11.65 21.37 12.04
CA CYS A 110 11.35 21.13 10.63
C CYS A 110 11.49 19.64 10.26
N CYS A 111 12.57 18.98 10.71
CA CYS A 111 12.77 17.55 10.51
C CYS A 111 11.66 16.70 11.16
N ASP A 112 11.19 17.10 12.35
CA ASP A 112 10.08 16.45 13.04
C ASP A 112 8.74 16.64 12.29
N ASP A 113 8.41 17.85 11.82
CA ASP A 113 7.21 18.08 10.99
C ASP A 113 7.26 17.28 9.68
N MET A 114 8.38 17.33 8.95
CA MET A 114 8.56 16.55 7.73
C MET A 114 8.41 15.04 7.99
N THR A 115 8.96 14.54 9.11
CA THR A 115 8.84 13.14 9.52
C THR A 115 7.39 12.77 9.86
N ASN A 116 6.66 13.64 10.56
CA ASN A 116 5.26 13.41 10.91
C ASN A 116 4.34 13.46 9.69
N ARG A 117 4.57 14.39 8.77
CA ARG A 117 3.86 14.48 7.49
C ARG A 117 4.14 13.28 6.59
N LEU A 118 5.39 12.79 6.57
CA LEU A 118 5.75 11.57 5.85
C LEU A 118 5.08 10.31 6.43
N LYS A 119 5.00 10.19 7.77
CA LYS A 119 4.25 9.11 8.44
C LYS A 119 2.77 9.17 8.08
N ALA A 120 2.14 10.34 8.23
CA ALA A 120 0.72 10.52 7.90
C ALA A 120 0.41 10.19 6.42
N ALA A 121 1.26 10.65 5.49
CA ALA A 121 1.13 10.33 4.06
C ALA A 121 1.32 8.83 3.78
N LYS A 122 2.26 8.17 4.47
CA LYS A 122 2.48 6.72 4.37
C LYS A 122 1.26 5.94 4.86
N ASP A 123 0.69 6.32 6.00
CA ASP A 123 -0.47 5.63 6.60
C ASP A 123 -1.73 5.81 5.74
N GLN A 124 -1.97 7.02 5.21
CA GLN A 124 -3.03 7.27 4.23
C GLN A 124 -2.83 6.46 2.95
N THR A 125 -1.61 6.40 2.43
CA THR A 125 -1.28 5.61 1.23
C THR A 125 -1.50 4.12 1.49
N GLN A 126 -1.16 3.62 2.68
CA GLN A 126 -1.37 2.23 3.07
C GLN A 126 -2.86 1.87 3.14
N ASP A 127 -3.70 2.73 3.74
CA ASP A 127 -5.16 2.55 3.76
C ASP A 127 -5.77 2.58 2.34
N LEU A 128 -5.32 3.49 1.47
CA LEU A 128 -5.72 3.53 0.07
C LEU A 128 -5.29 2.26 -0.71
N ILE A 129 -4.11 1.73 -0.46
CA ILE A 129 -3.63 0.46 -1.05
C ILE A 129 -4.51 -0.70 -0.59
N VAL A 130 -4.87 -0.79 0.70
CA VAL A 130 -5.74 -1.84 1.22
C VAL A 130 -7.15 -1.74 0.62
N LYS A 131 -7.73 -0.54 0.56
CA LYS A 131 -9.04 -0.30 -0.07
C LYS A 131 -9.04 -0.65 -1.56
N THR A 132 -8.00 -0.24 -2.29
CA THR A 132 -7.85 -0.54 -3.72
C THR A 132 -7.71 -2.04 -3.97
N ASN A 133 -6.88 -2.75 -3.19
CA ASN A 133 -6.76 -4.22 -3.31
C ASN A 133 -8.08 -4.94 -3.02
N LYS A 134 -8.83 -4.50 -2.00
CA LYS A 134 -10.16 -5.06 -1.70
C LYS A 134 -11.12 -4.86 -2.87
N LEU A 135 -11.21 -3.63 -3.40
CA LEU A 135 -12.06 -3.32 -4.54
C LEU A 135 -11.66 -4.08 -5.81
N GLN A 136 -10.35 -4.26 -6.05
CA GLN A 136 -9.84 -5.04 -7.18
C GLN A 136 -10.22 -6.53 -7.06
N GLY A 137 -10.12 -7.12 -5.86
CA GLY A 137 -10.57 -8.48 -5.59
C GLY A 137 -12.09 -8.66 -5.72
N GLU A 138 -12.87 -7.68 -5.24
CA GLU A 138 -14.33 -7.68 -5.41
C GLU A 138 -14.74 -7.53 -6.88
N ASN A 139 -14.07 -6.64 -7.64
CA ASN A 139 -14.28 -6.44 -9.06
C ASN A 139 -13.96 -7.71 -9.86
N HIS A 140 -12.79 -8.32 -9.67
CA HIS A 140 -12.43 -9.57 -10.33
C HIS A 140 -13.43 -10.71 -10.02
N ARG A 141 -13.92 -10.81 -8.77
CA ARG A 141 -14.97 -11.77 -8.41
C ARG A 141 -16.30 -11.48 -9.12
N LEU A 142 -16.66 -10.22 -9.32
CA LEU A 142 -17.86 -9.81 -10.07
C LEU A 142 -17.69 -10.09 -11.57
N GLU A 143 -16.50 -9.82 -12.13
CA GLU A 143 -16.15 -10.11 -13.52
C GLU A 143 -16.24 -11.61 -13.82
N VAL A 144 -15.63 -12.47 -13.00
CA VAL A 144 -15.75 -13.94 -13.15
C VAL A 144 -17.21 -14.39 -13.05
N ARG A 145 -18.00 -13.82 -12.13
CA ARG A 145 -19.45 -14.11 -12.04
C ARG A 145 -20.22 -13.64 -13.27
N ALA A 146 -19.88 -12.49 -13.83
CA ALA A 146 -20.51 -11.95 -15.04
C ALA A 146 -20.16 -12.81 -16.27
N GLN A 147 -18.90 -13.26 -16.40
CA GLN A 147 -18.48 -14.19 -17.45
C GLN A 147 -19.21 -15.54 -17.34
N VAL A 148 -19.34 -16.09 -16.12
CA VAL A 148 -20.10 -17.34 -15.89
C VAL A 148 -21.59 -17.14 -16.20
N ALA A 149 -22.19 -16.02 -15.80
CA ALA A 149 -23.58 -15.70 -16.12
C ALA A 149 -23.80 -15.52 -17.63
N GLN A 150 -22.89 -14.83 -18.33
CA GLN A 150 -22.95 -14.66 -19.77
C GLN A 150 -22.79 -15.99 -20.51
N ALA A 151 -21.86 -16.84 -20.07
CA ALA A 151 -21.70 -18.19 -20.60
C ALA A 151 -22.98 -19.03 -20.38
N PHE A 152 -23.57 -18.96 -19.17
CA PHE A 152 -24.82 -19.64 -18.85
C PHE A 152 -25.98 -19.17 -19.75
N LEU A 153 -26.18 -17.85 -19.90
CA LEU A 153 -27.20 -17.30 -20.79
C LEU A 153 -26.97 -17.72 -22.23
N SER A 154 -25.75 -17.59 -22.76
CA SER A 154 -25.43 -18.03 -24.14
C SER A 154 -25.65 -19.52 -24.38
N LYS A 155 -25.48 -20.36 -23.35
CA LYS A 155 -25.66 -21.80 -23.44
C LYS A 155 -27.12 -22.23 -23.32
N PHE A 156 -27.89 -21.63 -22.40
CA PHE A 156 -29.23 -22.10 -22.02
C PHE A 156 -30.39 -21.20 -22.47
N GLN A 157 -30.12 -20.00 -22.97
CA GLN A 157 -31.11 -19.11 -23.57
C GLN A 157 -31.00 -19.14 -25.10
N LEU A 158 -32.15 -19.19 -25.77
CA LEU A 158 -32.24 -19.00 -27.22
C LEU A 158 -32.07 -17.52 -27.56
N SER A 159 -31.49 -17.23 -28.73
CA SER A 159 -31.44 -15.87 -29.26
C SER A 159 -32.85 -15.34 -29.53
N SER A 160 -33.00 -14.01 -29.62
CA SER A 160 -34.29 -13.41 -29.97
C SER A 160 -34.75 -13.79 -31.39
N GLU A 161 -33.82 -14.13 -32.29
CA GLU A 161 -34.09 -14.58 -33.66
C GLU A 161 -34.52 -16.05 -33.68
N GLU A 162 -33.88 -16.91 -32.88
CA GLU A 162 -34.30 -18.31 -32.67
C GLU A 162 -35.69 -18.38 -32.03
N MET A 163 -35.99 -17.52 -31.05
CA MET A 163 -37.35 -17.44 -30.50
C MET A 163 -38.36 -16.86 -31.50
N ALA A 164 -37.98 -15.89 -32.35
CA ALA A 164 -38.87 -15.30 -33.34
C ALA A 164 -39.19 -16.26 -34.49
N THR A 165 -38.26 -17.14 -34.88
CA THR A 165 -38.48 -18.20 -35.88
C THR A 165 -39.34 -19.33 -35.33
N LEU A 166 -39.10 -19.79 -34.08
CA LEU A 166 -39.89 -20.85 -33.45
C LEU A 166 -41.28 -20.42 -32.96
N ARG A 167 -41.47 -19.13 -32.64
CA ARG A 167 -42.81 -18.53 -32.38
C ARG A 167 -43.36 -17.78 -33.60
N GLY A 168 -42.76 -17.98 -34.77
CA GLY A 168 -43.17 -17.31 -36.01
C GLY A 168 -44.64 -17.61 -36.31
N ALA A 169 -45.36 -16.60 -36.81
CA ALA A 169 -46.78 -16.75 -37.12
C ALA A 169 -47.05 -17.97 -38.02
N ARG A 170 -48.24 -18.58 -37.87
CA ARG A 170 -48.67 -19.86 -38.48
C ARG A 170 -48.49 -20.01 -40.00
N GLU A 171 -48.12 -18.95 -40.70
CA GLU A 171 -48.03 -18.84 -42.16
C GLU A 171 -46.61 -18.52 -42.68
N VAL A 172 -45.61 -18.36 -41.79
CA VAL A 172 -44.22 -18.19 -42.23
C VAL A 172 -43.71 -19.54 -42.80
N PRO A 173 -43.14 -19.57 -44.03
CA PRO A 173 -42.64 -20.81 -44.61
C PRO A 173 -41.51 -21.39 -43.75
N ILE A 174 -41.54 -22.70 -43.53
CA ILE A 174 -40.48 -23.39 -42.77
C ILE A 174 -39.17 -23.32 -43.57
N THR A 175 -38.22 -22.57 -43.04
CA THR A 175 -36.88 -22.38 -43.59
C THR A 175 -35.84 -23.20 -42.82
N GLU A 176 -34.62 -23.32 -43.35
CA GLU A 176 -33.52 -24.05 -42.72
C GLU A 176 -33.22 -23.54 -41.29
N ASP A 177 -33.43 -22.24 -41.04
CA ASP A 177 -33.26 -21.61 -39.73
C ASP A 177 -34.23 -22.15 -38.67
N PHE A 178 -35.44 -22.58 -39.05
CA PHE A 178 -36.37 -23.26 -38.15
C PHE A 178 -35.80 -24.61 -37.66
N PHE A 179 -35.24 -25.41 -38.57
CA PHE A 179 -34.60 -26.67 -38.20
C PHE A 179 -33.35 -26.46 -37.35
N ARG A 180 -32.57 -25.40 -37.63
CA ARG A 180 -31.42 -24.99 -36.82
C ARG A 180 -31.84 -24.61 -35.40
N ALA A 181 -32.87 -23.77 -35.26
CA ALA A 181 -33.42 -23.38 -33.96
C ALA A 181 -34.04 -24.57 -33.21
N LEU A 182 -34.77 -25.46 -33.90
CA LEU A 182 -35.31 -26.68 -33.29
C LEU A 182 -34.21 -27.64 -32.80
N SER A 183 -33.11 -27.77 -33.56
CA SER A 183 -31.93 -28.53 -33.13
C SER A 183 -31.26 -27.88 -31.92
N ARG A 184 -31.18 -26.55 -31.87
CA ARG A 184 -30.70 -25.79 -30.70
C ARG A 184 -31.55 -26.05 -29.47
N VAL A 185 -32.89 -26.01 -29.58
CA VAL A 185 -33.81 -26.35 -28.46
C VAL A 185 -33.55 -27.76 -27.93
N LYS A 186 -33.43 -28.77 -28.82
CA LYS A 186 -33.13 -30.15 -28.41
C LYS A 186 -31.80 -30.24 -27.65
N HIS A 187 -30.76 -29.55 -28.13
CA HIS A 187 -29.44 -29.56 -27.49
C HIS A 187 -29.50 -28.89 -26.11
N ILE A 188 -30.18 -27.75 -25.98
CA ILE A 188 -30.41 -27.09 -24.68
C ILE A 188 -31.19 -28.03 -23.75
N HIS A 189 -32.26 -28.68 -24.22
CA HIS A 189 -33.05 -29.61 -23.42
C HIS A 189 -32.23 -30.82 -22.92
N GLU A 190 -31.25 -31.30 -23.68
CA GLU A 190 -30.30 -32.34 -23.22
C GLU A 190 -29.28 -31.78 -22.22
N ASP A 191 -28.68 -30.62 -22.50
CA ASP A 191 -27.74 -29.94 -21.60
C ASP A 191 -28.37 -29.63 -20.23
N VAL A 192 -29.67 -29.29 -20.18
CA VAL A 192 -30.38 -29.02 -18.93
C VAL A 192 -30.54 -30.29 -18.08
N LYS A 193 -30.56 -31.51 -18.67
CA LYS A 193 -30.50 -32.76 -17.88
C LYS A 193 -29.19 -32.89 -17.12
N ILE A 194 -28.10 -32.33 -17.64
CA ILE A 194 -26.81 -32.25 -16.92
C ILE A 194 -26.94 -31.23 -15.78
N LEU A 195 -27.53 -30.06 -16.05
CA LEU A 195 -27.76 -29.01 -15.05
C LEU A 195 -28.63 -29.49 -13.87
N LEU A 196 -29.66 -30.33 -14.12
CA LEU A 196 -30.51 -30.94 -13.09
C LEU A 196 -29.80 -31.96 -12.20
N ARG A 197 -28.68 -32.54 -12.65
CA ARG A 197 -27.82 -33.42 -11.82
C ARG A 197 -26.92 -32.61 -10.86
N THR A 198 -26.83 -31.30 -11.07
CA THR A 198 -26.13 -30.35 -10.19
C THR A 198 -27.09 -29.61 -9.24
N ASN A 199 -26.52 -28.82 -8.32
CA ASN A 199 -27.23 -28.20 -7.20
C ASN A 199 -28.26 -27.11 -7.56
N GLN A 200 -28.41 -26.75 -8.85
CA GLN A 200 -29.25 -25.63 -9.31
C GLN A 200 -30.56 -26.12 -9.96
N GLN A 201 -31.31 -26.97 -9.25
CA GLN A 201 -32.43 -27.72 -9.82
C GLN A 201 -33.61 -26.85 -10.25
N THR A 202 -34.00 -25.81 -9.49
CA THR A 202 -35.17 -24.98 -9.79
C THR A 202 -35.05 -24.27 -11.16
N ALA A 203 -33.94 -23.59 -11.40
CA ALA A 203 -33.71 -22.93 -12.69
C ALA A 203 -33.57 -23.94 -13.83
N GLY A 204 -33.00 -25.13 -13.57
CA GLY A 204 -32.98 -26.21 -14.54
C GLY A 204 -34.39 -26.71 -14.91
N LEU A 205 -35.30 -26.82 -13.94
CA LEU A 205 -36.68 -27.24 -14.19
C LEU A 205 -37.44 -26.20 -15.02
N GLU A 206 -37.33 -24.91 -14.67
CA GLU A 206 -37.96 -23.82 -15.43
C GLU A 206 -37.47 -23.75 -16.89
N ILE A 207 -36.17 -23.88 -17.12
CA ILE A 207 -35.60 -23.89 -18.48
C ILE A 207 -36.05 -25.17 -19.22
N MET A 208 -36.06 -26.33 -18.56
CA MET A 208 -36.53 -27.59 -19.17
C MET A 208 -37.99 -27.50 -19.60
N GLU A 209 -38.87 -26.97 -18.76
CA GLU A 209 -40.28 -26.75 -19.08
C GLU A 209 -40.46 -25.81 -20.27
N GLN A 210 -39.75 -24.67 -20.27
CA GLN A 210 -39.79 -23.71 -21.39
C GLN A 210 -39.31 -24.34 -22.70
N MET A 211 -38.22 -25.11 -22.67
CA MET A 211 -37.72 -25.82 -23.86
C MET A 211 -38.68 -26.91 -24.32
N ALA A 212 -39.32 -27.65 -23.40
CA ALA A 212 -40.30 -28.68 -23.75
C ALA A 212 -41.55 -28.07 -24.41
N VAL A 213 -42.07 -26.94 -23.90
CA VAL A 213 -43.20 -26.21 -24.49
C VAL A 213 -42.83 -25.66 -25.88
N LEU A 214 -41.64 -25.07 -26.05
CA LEU A 214 -41.16 -24.62 -27.36
C LEU A 214 -41.00 -25.78 -28.34
N GLN A 215 -40.43 -26.90 -27.90
CA GLN A 215 -40.25 -28.10 -28.71
C GLN A 215 -41.60 -28.67 -29.17
N GLU A 216 -42.59 -28.77 -28.29
CA GLU A 216 -43.92 -29.28 -28.64
C GLU A 216 -44.66 -28.33 -29.61
N THR A 217 -44.62 -27.02 -29.35
CA THR A 217 -45.20 -26.00 -30.26
C THR A 217 -44.57 -26.07 -31.66
N SER A 218 -43.24 -26.24 -31.70
CA SER A 218 -42.48 -26.37 -32.96
C SER A 218 -42.87 -27.64 -33.72
N TYR A 219 -43.04 -28.76 -33.02
CA TYR A 219 -43.51 -30.00 -33.64
C TYR A 219 -44.95 -29.91 -34.14
N GLU A 220 -45.84 -29.22 -33.42
CA GLU A 220 -47.22 -28.98 -33.87
C GLU A 220 -47.26 -28.11 -35.14
N GLN A 221 -46.40 -27.10 -35.22
CA GLN A 221 -46.25 -26.24 -36.41
C GLN A 221 -45.66 -27.01 -37.59
N LEU A 222 -44.59 -27.78 -37.36
CA LEU A 222 -43.96 -28.66 -38.37
C LEU A 222 -44.95 -29.71 -38.91
N TYR A 223 -45.75 -30.30 -38.03
CA TYR A 223 -46.81 -31.26 -38.38
C TYR A 223 -47.90 -30.61 -39.24
N ARG A 224 -48.44 -29.45 -38.82
CA ARG A 224 -49.46 -28.73 -39.60
C ARG A 224 -48.96 -28.30 -40.97
N TRP A 225 -47.74 -27.76 -41.05
CA TRP A 225 -47.12 -27.38 -42.31
C TRP A 225 -46.93 -28.61 -43.21
N SER A 226 -46.38 -29.69 -42.67
CA SER A 226 -46.18 -30.93 -43.43
C SER A 226 -47.50 -31.50 -43.96
N GLN A 227 -48.59 -31.45 -43.18
CA GLN A 227 -49.93 -31.82 -43.64
C GLN A 227 -50.45 -30.91 -44.77
N ASN A 228 -50.21 -29.60 -44.69
CA ASN A 228 -50.60 -28.65 -45.74
C ASN A 228 -49.87 -28.95 -47.05
N GLU A 229 -48.55 -29.12 -47.02
CA GLU A 229 -47.75 -29.48 -48.19
C GLU A 229 -48.15 -30.85 -48.76
N CYS A 230 -48.39 -31.84 -47.90
CA CYS A 230 -48.90 -33.16 -48.31
C CYS A 230 -50.26 -33.08 -49.01
N ARG A 231 -51.12 -32.10 -48.66
CA ARG A 231 -52.38 -31.83 -49.36
C ARG A 231 -52.17 -31.04 -50.65
N GLY A 232 -51.17 -30.17 -50.71
CA GLY A 232 -50.72 -29.49 -51.93
C GLY A 232 -50.24 -30.46 -53.01
N LEU A 233 -49.62 -31.57 -52.62
CA LEU A 233 -49.13 -32.68 -53.47
C LEU A 233 -50.24 -33.53 -54.15
N THR A 234 -51.39 -32.90 -54.45
CA THR A 234 -52.53 -33.51 -55.17
C THR A 234 -52.37 -33.45 -56.70
N GLN A 235 -51.33 -32.80 -57.22
CA GLN A 235 -51.00 -32.81 -58.65
C GLN A 235 -50.32 -34.12 -59.09
N GLU A 236 -50.38 -34.43 -60.39
CA GLU A 236 -49.86 -35.68 -60.95
C GLU A 236 -48.33 -35.79 -60.81
N THR A 237 -47.62 -34.67 -61.01
CA THR A 237 -46.19 -34.50 -60.75
C THR A 237 -45.93 -34.34 -59.25
N CYS A 238 -45.19 -35.27 -58.66
CA CYS A 238 -44.88 -35.29 -57.23
C CYS A 238 -43.49 -34.70 -56.95
N ASP A 239 -43.37 -33.37 -57.03
CA ASP A 239 -42.14 -32.67 -56.66
C ASP A 239 -42.06 -32.53 -55.14
N ILE A 240 -41.35 -33.46 -54.50
CA ILE A 240 -41.09 -33.43 -53.06
C ILE A 240 -40.05 -32.35 -52.77
N ALA A 241 -40.49 -31.23 -52.18
CA ALA A 241 -39.59 -30.17 -51.73
C ALA A 241 -38.57 -30.72 -50.71
N PRO A 242 -37.27 -30.35 -50.78
CA PRO A 242 -36.25 -30.85 -49.85
C PRO A 242 -36.55 -30.50 -48.38
N VAL A 243 -37.22 -29.37 -48.15
CA VAL A 243 -37.73 -28.94 -46.84
C VAL A 243 -38.76 -29.94 -46.28
N LEU A 244 -39.60 -30.54 -47.14
CA LEU A 244 -40.56 -31.57 -46.72
C LEU A 244 -39.85 -32.87 -46.34
N SER A 245 -38.78 -33.25 -47.05
CA SER A 245 -37.93 -34.39 -46.65
C SER A 245 -37.28 -34.15 -45.29
N GLN A 246 -36.73 -32.96 -45.05
CA GLN A 246 -36.15 -32.57 -43.75
C GLN A 246 -37.22 -32.51 -42.64
N ALA A 247 -38.44 -32.04 -42.95
CA ALA A 247 -39.57 -32.06 -42.02
C ALA A 247 -39.97 -33.49 -41.62
N MET A 248 -40.07 -34.38 -42.60
CA MET A 248 -40.38 -35.80 -42.40
C MET A 248 -39.28 -36.51 -41.60
N GLU A 249 -38.01 -36.19 -41.83
CA GLU A 249 -36.87 -36.67 -41.04
C GLU A 249 -36.95 -36.18 -39.59
N ALA A 250 -37.11 -34.88 -39.36
CA ALA A 250 -37.24 -34.30 -38.03
C ALA A 250 -38.47 -34.81 -37.25
N LEU A 251 -39.56 -35.15 -37.95
CA LEU A 251 -40.76 -35.75 -37.36
C LEU A 251 -40.55 -37.19 -36.85
N GLN A 252 -39.52 -37.93 -37.29
CA GLN A 252 -39.26 -39.31 -36.84
C GLN A 252 -39.00 -39.40 -35.33
N ASP A 253 -38.45 -38.35 -34.72
CA ASP A 253 -38.28 -38.19 -33.26
C ASP A 253 -39.61 -38.27 -32.49
N ARG A 254 -40.74 -38.06 -33.16
CA ARG A 254 -42.11 -38.19 -32.63
C ARG A 254 -42.89 -39.21 -33.49
N PRO A 255 -42.68 -40.53 -33.29
CA PRO A 255 -43.19 -41.57 -34.20
C PRO A 255 -44.72 -41.57 -34.36
N VAL A 256 -45.46 -41.06 -33.36
CA VAL A 256 -46.91 -40.86 -33.43
C VAL A 256 -47.28 -39.79 -34.45
N LEU A 257 -46.65 -38.60 -34.39
CA LEU A 257 -46.89 -37.51 -35.35
C LEU A 257 -46.46 -37.93 -36.76
N TYR A 258 -45.28 -38.53 -36.89
CA TYR A 258 -44.76 -39.05 -38.16
C TYR A 258 -45.73 -40.01 -38.84
N LYS A 259 -46.30 -40.96 -38.08
CA LYS A 259 -47.31 -41.89 -38.61
C LYS A 259 -48.55 -41.16 -39.13
N TYR A 260 -49.09 -40.20 -38.38
CA TYR A 260 -50.26 -39.43 -38.84
C TYR A 260 -49.96 -38.59 -40.09
N THR A 261 -48.75 -38.02 -40.22
CA THR A 261 -48.35 -37.30 -41.44
C THR A 261 -48.22 -38.25 -42.64
N LEU A 262 -47.68 -39.46 -42.45
CA LEU A 262 -47.64 -40.50 -43.49
C LEU A 262 -49.04 -40.98 -43.91
N ASP A 263 -49.95 -41.18 -42.96
CA ASP A 263 -51.33 -41.61 -43.23
C ASP A 263 -52.11 -40.53 -44.04
N GLU A 264 -51.89 -39.24 -43.73
CA GLU A 264 -52.42 -38.10 -44.50
C GLU A 264 -51.78 -38.01 -45.90
N PHE A 265 -50.45 -38.14 -46.02
CA PHE A 265 -49.76 -38.15 -47.32
C PHE A 265 -50.26 -39.30 -48.21
N GLY A 266 -50.39 -40.51 -47.66
CA GLY A 266 -50.97 -41.65 -48.36
C GLY A 266 -52.42 -41.42 -48.77
N THR A 267 -53.19 -40.67 -47.97
CA THR A 267 -54.58 -40.30 -48.29
C THR A 267 -54.64 -39.24 -49.39
N ALA A 268 -53.80 -38.20 -49.34
CA ALA A 268 -53.70 -37.19 -50.39
C ALA A 268 -53.29 -37.80 -51.73
N ARG A 269 -52.28 -38.68 -51.75
CA ARG A 269 -51.86 -39.41 -52.96
C ARG A 269 -52.94 -40.35 -53.51
N ARG A 270 -53.68 -41.07 -52.64
CA ARG A 270 -54.86 -41.86 -53.07
C ARG A 270 -55.92 -40.97 -53.72
N CYS A 271 -56.24 -39.84 -53.10
CA CYS A 271 -57.21 -38.87 -53.64
C CYS A 271 -56.74 -38.26 -54.97
N ALA A 272 -55.45 -37.97 -55.13
CA ALA A 272 -54.86 -37.47 -56.37
C ALA A 272 -55.02 -38.49 -57.52
N VAL A 273 -54.62 -39.74 -57.29
CA VAL A 273 -54.72 -40.82 -58.29
C VAL A 273 -56.18 -41.09 -58.67
N VAL A 274 -57.10 -41.13 -57.70
CA VAL A 274 -58.54 -41.31 -57.99
C VAL A 274 -59.08 -40.15 -58.83
N ARG A 275 -58.70 -38.90 -58.53
CA ARG A 275 -59.12 -37.72 -59.31
C ARG A 275 -58.57 -37.75 -60.74
N GLY A 276 -57.27 -38.03 -60.92
CA GLY A 276 -56.67 -38.18 -62.26
C GLY A 276 -57.30 -39.31 -63.07
N SER A 277 -57.66 -40.43 -62.43
CA SER A 277 -58.40 -41.53 -63.08
C SER A 277 -59.89 -41.24 -63.35
N SER A 278 -60.41 -40.12 -62.84
CA SER A 278 -61.82 -39.69 -63.01
C SER A 278 -61.99 -38.55 -64.03
N THR A 279 -60.89 -38.02 -64.57
CA THR A 279 -60.88 -37.07 -65.70
C THR A 279 -60.59 -37.83 -67.00
N PRO A 280 -61.56 -37.93 -67.93
CA PRO A 280 -61.38 -38.56 -69.24
C PRO A 280 -60.60 -37.68 -70.23
#